data_AF-A0A3E0KFY1-F1
#
_entry.id   AF-A0A3E0KFY1-F1
#
_cell.length_a   1.000
_cell.length_b   1.000
_cell.length_c   1.000
_cell.angle_alpha   90.00
_cell.angle_beta   90.00
_cell.angle_gamma   90.00
#
_symmetry.space_group_name_H-M   'P 1'
#
loop_
_entity.id
_entity.type
_entity.pdbx_description
1 polymer ?
#
loop_
_entity_poly.entity_id
_entity_poly.type
_entity_poly.pdbx_seq_one_letter_code
_entity_poly.pdbx_strand_id
1 'polypeptide(L)'
;MPVDPQRVIDSEDGPCLETEIRVRFAETDAQGVVYYGSYFTYFEVARLGVLAASGTGLDRPDGNFYVVHAACDYKAPLRYGDRVRVRSTVTALGTSSVRMSHRVYGAGGTLCAEGRDVMVWVGPDGRPAPLPQEVRAGLERFLRPRVLWADGRPRGWRVVVGSENPSKVEAVRAVMAQVDPSCRVEAVEVDSGVPAQPWGEAETRAGALNRARRALAAGGHLGVGMEGGLEDRAGCLYVTCWCAVVDAEGRESLALGAAMPLPERVAAQLSPASGAELAPIIDSLAGRPGTGKVYGAIGLLTGGLRDRRHAWEDALAYALAPWLRADLYGAGGTGGGPGGPGDRS
;
A
#
# COMPACT_ATOMS: atom_id res chain seq x y z
N MET A 1 -28.19 16.86 24.56
CA MET A 1 -27.33 15.69 24.83
C MET A 1 -25.90 16.20 24.89
N PRO A 2 -25.11 15.91 25.93
CA PRO A 2 -23.68 16.23 25.87
C PRO A 2 -23.11 15.56 24.62
N VAL A 3 -22.40 16.34 23.80
CA VAL A 3 -21.75 15.83 22.58
C VAL A 3 -20.75 14.77 23.04
N ASP A 4 -20.85 13.57 22.47
CA ASP A 4 -19.90 12.49 22.75
C ASP A 4 -18.46 13.05 22.62
N PRO A 5 -17.57 12.87 23.61
CA PRO A 5 -16.24 13.45 23.56
C PRO A 5 -15.52 13.03 22.28
N GLN A 6 -15.06 14.01 21.52
CA GLN A 6 -14.37 13.82 20.26
C GLN A 6 -12.99 14.45 20.31
N ARG A 7 -12.00 13.72 19.80
CA ARG A 7 -10.64 14.24 19.65
C ARG A 7 -10.02 13.72 18.37
N VAL A 8 -9.30 14.60 17.68
CA VAL A 8 -8.43 14.20 16.57
C VAL A 8 -7.18 13.57 17.17
N ILE A 9 -6.84 12.37 16.71
CA ILE A 9 -5.63 11.65 17.13
C ILE A 9 -4.93 11.09 15.91
N ASP A 10 -3.62 10.92 16.01
CA ASP A 10 -2.86 10.08 15.08
C ASP A 10 -2.91 8.62 15.56
N SER A 11 -3.17 7.72 14.62
CA SER A 11 -3.22 6.27 14.85
C SER A 11 -2.35 5.54 13.82
N GLU A 12 -2.14 4.24 14.02
CA GLU A 12 -1.48 3.36 13.03
C GLU A 12 -2.18 3.40 11.66
N ASP A 13 -3.47 3.74 11.64
CA ASP A 13 -4.28 3.88 10.43
C ASP A 13 -4.40 5.33 9.93
N GLY A 14 -3.60 6.25 10.45
CA GLY A 14 -3.60 7.67 10.08
C GLY A 14 -4.35 8.61 11.04
N PRO A 15 -4.50 9.89 10.67
CA PRO A 15 -5.32 10.84 11.40
C PRO A 15 -6.75 10.33 11.47
N CYS A 16 -7.26 10.17 12.68
CA CYS A 16 -8.62 9.71 12.90
C CYS A 16 -9.31 10.56 13.94
N LEU A 17 -10.63 10.55 13.89
CA LEU A 17 -11.43 11.09 14.99
C LEU A 17 -11.79 9.94 15.93
N GLU A 18 -11.39 10.07 17.19
CA GLU A 18 -11.83 9.17 18.26
C GLU A 18 -13.07 9.75 18.93
N THR A 19 -14.15 8.99 18.94
CA THR A 19 -15.43 9.33 19.58
C THR A 19 -15.69 8.35 20.72
N GLU A 20 -15.91 8.85 21.94
CA GLU A 20 -16.30 8.00 23.08
C GLU A 20 -17.82 7.80 23.09
N ILE A 21 -18.28 6.55 23.11
CA ILE A 21 -19.70 6.18 23.18
C ILE A 21 -19.93 5.31 24.41
N ARG A 22 -21.00 5.60 25.14
CA ARG A 22 -21.51 4.74 26.21
C ARG A 22 -22.58 3.83 25.66
N VAL A 23 -22.37 2.51 25.71
CA VAL A 23 -23.36 1.51 25.25
C VAL A 23 -24.64 1.63 26.08
N ARG A 24 -25.76 1.83 25.39
CA ARG A 24 -27.09 2.03 25.99
C ARG A 24 -27.81 0.69 26.08
N PHE A 25 -28.74 0.60 27.03
CA PHE A 25 -29.49 -0.64 27.24
C PHE A 25 -30.29 -1.05 25.99
N ALA A 26 -30.91 -0.09 25.31
CA ALA A 26 -31.68 -0.31 24.08
C ALA A 26 -30.84 -0.82 22.88
N GLU A 27 -29.51 -0.75 22.96
CA GLU A 27 -28.60 -1.21 21.91
C GLU A 27 -28.19 -2.67 22.11
N THR A 28 -28.60 -3.29 23.23
CA THR A 28 -28.35 -4.71 23.55
C THR A 28 -29.52 -5.61 23.17
N ASP A 29 -29.24 -6.89 22.91
CA ASP A 29 -30.26 -7.89 22.59
C ASP A 29 -30.39 -8.98 23.67
N ALA A 30 -31.27 -9.95 23.41
CA ALA A 30 -31.53 -11.07 24.32
C ALA A 30 -30.33 -11.98 24.58
N GLN A 31 -29.24 -11.88 23.79
CA GLN A 31 -27.99 -12.60 24.02
C GLN A 31 -27.08 -11.89 25.05
N GLY A 32 -27.49 -10.72 25.56
CA GLY A 32 -26.76 -9.96 26.57
C GLY A 32 -25.56 -9.19 26.02
N VAL A 33 -25.51 -8.99 24.70
CA VAL A 33 -24.48 -8.22 24.01
C VAL A 33 -25.12 -7.14 23.15
N VAL A 34 -24.31 -6.21 22.63
CA VAL A 34 -24.76 -5.20 21.67
C VAL A 34 -25.26 -5.89 20.40
N TYR A 35 -26.49 -5.58 20.00
CA TYR A 35 -27.08 -6.07 18.76
C TYR A 35 -26.21 -5.64 17.57
N TYR A 36 -25.97 -6.56 16.63
CA TYR A 36 -25.04 -6.34 15.52
C TYR A 36 -25.35 -5.08 14.70
N GLY A 37 -26.64 -4.71 14.57
CA GLY A 37 -27.10 -3.52 13.87
C GLY A 37 -26.76 -2.20 14.58
N SER A 38 -26.65 -2.21 15.91
CA SER A 38 -26.37 -1.00 16.71
C SER A 38 -24.97 -0.42 16.44
N TYR A 39 -24.03 -1.24 15.96
CA TYR A 39 -22.69 -0.78 15.58
C TYR A 39 -22.72 0.25 14.45
N PHE A 40 -23.69 0.17 13.53
CA PHE A 40 -23.82 1.15 12.45
C PHE A 40 -24.23 2.53 12.96
N THR A 41 -24.99 2.60 14.06
CA THR A 41 -25.27 3.85 14.77
C THR A 41 -23.99 4.43 15.39
N TYR A 42 -23.10 3.58 15.91
CA TYR A 42 -21.80 4.04 16.41
C TYR A 42 -20.91 4.60 15.30
N PHE A 43 -20.91 3.96 14.13
CA PHE A 43 -20.21 4.46 12.94
C PHE A 43 -20.80 5.78 12.47
N GLU A 44 -22.12 5.92 12.47
CA GLU A 44 -22.79 7.17 12.14
C GLU A 44 -22.37 8.30 13.07
N VAL A 45 -22.47 8.12 14.39
CA VAL A 45 -22.07 9.15 15.36
C VAL A 45 -20.61 9.58 15.14
N ALA A 46 -19.71 8.62 14.98
CA ALA A 46 -18.29 8.92 14.76
C ALA A 46 -18.02 9.57 13.39
N ARG A 47 -18.73 9.16 12.34
CA ARG A 47 -18.66 9.74 11.00
C ARG A 47 -19.16 11.17 10.98
N LEU A 48 -20.27 11.47 11.66
CA LEU A 48 -20.78 12.83 11.81
C LEU A 48 -19.77 13.73 12.52
N GLY A 49 -19.05 13.19 13.50
CA GLY A 49 -17.91 13.87 14.11
C GLY A 49 -16.84 14.23 13.08
N VAL A 50 -16.44 13.29 12.20
CA VAL A 50 -15.44 13.55 11.15
C VAL A 50 -15.93 14.64 10.20
N LEU A 51 -17.20 14.58 9.77
CA LEU A 51 -17.80 15.60 8.91
C LEU A 51 -17.79 16.98 9.58
N ALA A 52 -18.13 17.08 10.86
CA ALA A 52 -18.08 18.33 11.61
C ALA A 52 -16.65 18.87 11.76
N ALA A 53 -15.70 18.03 12.19
CA ALA A 53 -14.31 18.40 12.35
C ALA A 53 -13.62 18.75 11.01
N SER A 54 -14.11 18.18 9.90
CA SER A 54 -13.68 18.52 8.54
C SER A 54 -14.20 19.88 8.05
N GLY A 55 -15.08 20.56 8.79
CA GLY A 55 -15.73 21.80 8.36
C GLY A 55 -16.85 21.59 7.34
N THR A 56 -17.19 20.34 7.02
CA THR A 56 -18.28 19.99 6.11
C THR A 56 -19.63 20.20 6.79
N GLY A 57 -19.84 19.62 7.97
CA GLY A 57 -21.14 19.60 8.63
C GLY A 57 -22.23 18.85 7.84
N LEU A 58 -23.49 18.97 8.27
CA LEU A 58 -24.66 18.35 7.61
C LEU A 58 -25.63 19.35 6.97
N ASP A 59 -25.58 20.61 7.40
CA ASP A 59 -26.50 21.65 6.95
C ASP A 59 -25.88 22.40 5.77
N ARG A 60 -26.13 21.88 4.56
CA ARG A 60 -25.49 22.33 3.33
C ARG A 60 -26.51 22.44 2.19
N PRO A 61 -26.65 23.62 1.54
CA PRO A 61 -27.60 23.81 0.44
C PRO A 61 -27.07 23.27 -0.90
N ASP A 62 -25.78 22.98 -1.01
CA ASP A 62 -25.08 22.51 -2.22
C ASP A 62 -25.05 20.98 -2.37
N GLY A 63 -25.57 20.23 -1.39
CA GLY A 63 -25.67 18.78 -1.43
C GLY A 63 -25.49 18.12 -0.06
N ASN A 64 -25.58 16.79 -0.03
CA ASN A 64 -25.37 16.00 1.18
C ASN A 64 -24.78 14.61 0.89
N PHE A 65 -24.26 13.96 1.93
CA PHE A 65 -23.73 12.60 1.87
C PHE A 65 -24.81 11.55 2.09
N TYR A 66 -24.84 10.55 1.22
CA TYR A 66 -25.68 9.36 1.35
C TYR A 66 -24.79 8.13 1.48
N VAL A 67 -25.03 7.32 2.51
CA VAL A 67 -24.36 6.03 2.68
C VAL A 67 -24.94 5.04 1.66
N VAL A 68 -24.11 4.56 0.74
CA VAL A 68 -24.50 3.61 -0.31
C VAL A 68 -23.97 2.20 -0.06
N HIS A 69 -23.05 2.04 0.89
CA HIS A 69 -22.53 0.74 1.33
C HIS A 69 -22.09 0.82 2.78
N ALA A 70 -22.37 -0.22 3.56
CA ALA A 70 -21.86 -0.38 4.92
C ALA A 70 -21.62 -1.86 5.23
N ALA A 71 -20.55 -2.16 5.96
CA ALA A 71 -20.19 -3.50 6.41
C ALA A 71 -19.56 -3.45 7.82
N CYS A 72 -19.64 -4.55 8.57
CA CYS A 72 -19.06 -4.66 9.90
C CYS A 72 -18.56 -6.08 10.17
N ASP A 73 -17.31 -6.21 10.63
CA ASP A 73 -16.75 -7.44 11.16
C ASP A 73 -16.75 -7.37 12.70
N TYR A 74 -17.41 -8.33 13.35
CA TYR A 74 -17.51 -8.40 14.81
C TYR A 74 -16.41 -9.30 15.37
N LYS A 75 -15.58 -8.77 16.28
CA LYS A 75 -14.37 -9.45 16.81
C LYS A 75 -14.51 -9.83 18.28
N ALA A 76 -15.12 -8.97 19.09
CA ALA A 76 -15.38 -9.22 20.51
C ALA A 76 -16.69 -8.53 20.96
N PRO A 77 -17.46 -9.16 21.86
CA PRO A 77 -18.76 -8.64 22.28
C PRO A 77 -18.62 -7.39 23.15
N LEU A 78 -19.51 -6.43 22.95
CA LEU A 78 -19.75 -5.31 23.84
C LEU A 78 -21.02 -5.55 24.67
N ARG A 79 -21.09 -4.96 25.87
CA ARG A 79 -22.19 -5.11 26.82
C ARG A 79 -22.73 -3.76 27.26
N TYR A 80 -23.93 -3.80 27.86
CA TYR A 80 -24.55 -2.63 28.45
C TYR A 80 -23.60 -1.91 29.42
N GLY A 81 -23.49 -0.59 29.27
CA GLY A 81 -22.64 0.23 30.11
C GLY A 81 -21.15 0.20 29.76
N ASP A 82 -20.72 -0.52 28.72
CA ASP A 82 -19.37 -0.38 28.23
C ASP A 82 -19.11 1.06 27.75
N ARG A 83 -17.89 1.55 27.99
CA ARG A 83 -17.37 2.74 27.30
C ARG A 83 -16.54 2.25 26.14
N VAL A 84 -16.87 2.71 24.94
CA VAL A 84 -16.17 2.34 23.73
C VAL A 84 -15.59 3.55 23.05
N ARG A 85 -14.46 3.36 22.40
CA ARG A 85 -13.82 4.39 21.56
C ARG A 85 -13.96 3.96 20.12
N VAL A 86 -14.65 4.75 19.32
CA VAL A 86 -14.78 4.55 17.89
C VAL A 86 -13.80 5.47 17.19
N ARG A 87 -12.81 4.88 16.51
CA ARG A 87 -11.84 5.62 15.69
C ARG A 87 -12.29 5.57 14.24
N SER A 88 -12.52 6.74 13.65
CA SER A 88 -13.00 6.87 12.27
C SER A 88 -12.01 7.63 11.41
N THR A 89 -11.69 7.05 10.25
CA THR A 89 -10.70 7.58 9.30
C THR A 89 -11.27 7.55 7.90
N VAL A 90 -10.96 8.57 7.08
CA VAL A 90 -11.23 8.53 5.64
C VAL A 90 -10.17 7.67 4.96
N THR A 91 -10.56 6.61 4.27
CA THR A 91 -9.61 5.69 3.61
C THR A 91 -9.40 5.99 2.13
N ALA A 92 -10.37 6.64 1.49
CA ALA A 92 -10.26 7.09 0.11
C ALA A 92 -11.24 8.22 -0.21
N LEU A 93 -10.81 9.12 -1.11
CA LEU A 93 -11.66 10.11 -1.77
C LEU A 93 -11.68 9.83 -3.28
N GLY A 94 -12.86 9.57 -3.83
CA GLY A 94 -13.12 9.48 -5.27
C GLY A 94 -13.58 10.84 -5.84
N THR A 95 -14.22 10.85 -7.01
CA THR A 95 -14.79 12.08 -7.59
C THR A 95 -15.98 12.59 -6.77
N SER A 96 -16.95 11.71 -6.53
CA SER A 96 -18.18 11.98 -5.76
C SER A 96 -18.30 11.12 -4.50
N SER A 97 -17.36 10.20 -4.24
CA SER A 97 -17.47 9.21 -3.16
C SER A 97 -16.40 9.37 -2.09
N VAL A 98 -16.74 9.02 -0.85
CA VAL A 98 -15.84 8.96 0.31
C VAL A 98 -15.92 7.56 0.90
N ARG A 99 -14.78 6.92 1.15
CA ARG A 99 -14.71 5.64 1.86
C ARG A 99 -14.19 5.87 3.27
N MET A 100 -14.77 5.20 4.26
CA MET A 100 -14.37 5.31 5.66
C MET A 100 -14.13 3.95 6.30
N SER A 101 -13.26 3.95 7.31
CA SER A 101 -13.03 2.83 8.23
C SER A 101 -13.35 3.27 9.65
N HIS A 102 -13.96 2.37 10.41
CA HIS A 102 -14.35 2.57 11.80
C HIS A 102 -13.82 1.42 12.64
N ARG A 103 -13.03 1.69 13.68
CA ARG A 103 -12.53 0.67 14.61
C ARG A 103 -13.09 0.93 15.99
N VAL A 104 -13.79 -0.06 16.55
CA VAL A 104 -14.44 0.04 17.86
C VAL A 104 -13.59 -0.66 18.89
N TYR A 105 -13.13 0.10 19.88
CA TYR A 105 -12.31 -0.40 20.98
C TYR A 105 -13.09 -0.40 22.28
N GLY A 106 -13.18 -1.55 22.93
CA GLY A 106 -13.73 -1.71 24.27
C GLY A 106 -12.70 -1.50 25.39
N ALA A 107 -12.98 -2.09 26.54
CA ALA A 107 -12.10 -2.04 27.72
C ALA A 107 -10.69 -2.59 27.41
N GLY A 108 -9.68 -1.97 28.02
CA GLY A 108 -8.27 -2.36 27.86
C GLY A 108 -7.71 -2.14 26.45
N GLY A 109 -8.43 -1.48 25.54
CA GLY A 109 -8.01 -1.33 24.14
C GLY A 109 -8.30 -2.55 23.28
N THR A 110 -9.17 -3.46 23.72
CA THR A 110 -9.60 -4.62 22.92
C THR A 110 -10.35 -4.15 21.68
N LEU A 111 -9.94 -4.61 20.49
CA LEU A 111 -10.69 -4.37 19.27
C LEU A 111 -11.96 -5.24 19.24
N CYS A 112 -13.11 -4.61 19.25
CA CYS A 112 -14.42 -5.26 19.32
C CYS A 112 -15.09 -5.37 17.95
N ALA A 113 -14.91 -4.40 17.06
CA ALA A 113 -15.46 -4.43 15.72
C ALA A 113 -14.67 -3.57 14.73
N GLU A 114 -14.75 -3.92 13.45
CA GLU A 114 -14.25 -3.13 12.33
C GLU A 114 -15.39 -2.85 11.34
N GLY A 115 -15.77 -1.59 11.21
CA GLY A 115 -16.77 -1.09 10.27
C GLY A 115 -16.14 -0.45 9.05
N ARG A 116 -16.82 -0.54 7.91
CA ARG A 116 -16.46 0.13 6.65
C ARG A 116 -17.72 0.71 6.02
N ASP A 117 -17.66 1.95 5.54
CA ASP A 117 -18.75 2.55 4.78
C ASP A 117 -18.27 3.34 3.55
N VAL A 118 -19.21 3.54 2.62
CA VAL A 118 -19.03 4.38 1.44
C VAL A 118 -20.16 5.39 1.40
N MET A 119 -19.80 6.67 1.40
CA MET A 119 -20.71 7.77 1.17
C MET A 119 -20.57 8.30 -0.27
N VAL A 120 -21.67 8.74 -0.86
CA VAL A 120 -21.69 9.48 -2.12
C VAL A 120 -22.25 10.87 -1.86
N TRP A 121 -21.59 11.88 -2.40
CA TRP A 121 -22.06 13.24 -2.45
C TRP A 121 -23.16 13.37 -3.50
N VAL A 122 -24.33 13.80 -3.06
CA VAL A 122 -25.53 13.97 -3.88
C VAL A 122 -25.88 15.44 -3.90
N GLY A 123 -26.00 16.00 -5.09
CA GLY A 123 -26.37 17.40 -5.29
C GLY A 123 -27.86 17.66 -4.99
N PRO A 124 -28.29 18.93 -5.04
CA PRO A 124 -29.67 19.32 -4.73
C PRO A 124 -30.71 18.71 -5.69
N ASP A 125 -30.27 18.26 -6.88
CA ASP A 125 -31.08 17.56 -7.88
C ASP A 125 -31.28 16.06 -7.56
N GLY A 126 -30.73 15.57 -6.45
CA GLY A 126 -30.81 14.17 -6.04
C GLY A 126 -29.87 13.25 -6.80
N ARG A 127 -28.88 13.78 -7.55
CA ARG A 127 -27.94 12.97 -8.34
C ARG A 127 -26.52 13.02 -7.76
N PRO A 128 -25.70 11.97 -7.96
CA PRO A 128 -24.29 12.02 -7.60
C PRO A 128 -23.58 13.18 -8.29
N ALA A 129 -22.87 14.00 -7.51
CA ALA A 129 -22.12 15.16 -8.00
C ALA A 129 -20.69 15.12 -7.46
N PRO A 130 -19.71 15.77 -8.14
CA PRO A 130 -18.36 15.89 -7.60
C PRO A 130 -18.36 16.51 -6.21
N LEU A 131 -17.44 16.04 -5.35
CA LEU A 131 -17.22 16.66 -4.04
C LEU A 131 -16.85 18.14 -4.21
N PRO A 132 -17.54 19.08 -3.54
CA PRO A 132 -17.11 20.47 -3.49
C PRO A 132 -15.67 20.57 -3.00
N GLN A 133 -14.91 21.53 -3.52
CA GLN A 133 -13.48 21.66 -3.23
C GLN A 133 -13.22 21.83 -1.72
N GLU A 134 -14.05 22.60 -1.02
CA GLU A 134 -13.96 22.82 0.42
C GLU A 134 -14.19 21.52 1.22
N VAL A 135 -15.20 20.73 0.83
CA VAL A 135 -15.51 19.43 1.44
C VAL A 135 -14.36 18.46 1.23
N ARG A 136 -13.83 18.38 0.01
CA ARG A 136 -12.66 17.56 -0.31
C ARG A 136 -11.46 17.96 0.55
N ALA A 137 -11.10 19.24 0.57
CA ALA A 137 -9.96 19.73 1.34
C ALA A 137 -10.14 19.49 2.86
N GLY A 138 -11.37 19.65 3.36
CA GLY A 138 -11.71 19.36 4.74
C GLY A 138 -11.46 17.90 5.11
N LEU A 139 -11.93 16.97 4.27
CA LEU A 139 -11.80 15.52 4.46
C LEU A 139 -10.39 14.99 4.20
N GLU A 140 -9.59 15.65 3.37
CA GLU A 140 -8.18 15.30 3.14
C GLU A 140 -7.35 15.31 4.44
N ARG A 141 -7.76 16.10 5.45
CA ARG A 141 -7.13 16.12 6.78
C ARG A 141 -7.32 14.84 7.59
N PHE A 142 -8.37 14.09 7.28
CA PHE A 142 -8.70 12.79 7.90
C PHE A 142 -8.45 11.63 6.94
N LEU A 143 -7.93 11.92 5.74
CA LEU A 143 -7.50 10.90 4.83
C LEU A 143 -6.32 10.21 5.49
N ARG A 144 -6.46 8.91 5.80
CA ARG A 144 -5.36 8.01 6.14
C ARG A 144 -4.20 8.41 5.24
N PRO A 145 -2.97 8.66 5.76
CA PRO A 145 -1.86 9.05 4.94
C PRO A 145 -1.72 7.98 3.87
N ARG A 146 -2.26 8.29 2.70
CA ARG A 146 -1.69 7.83 1.47
C ARG A 146 -0.35 8.50 1.51
N VAL A 147 0.67 7.71 1.83
CA VAL A 147 2.00 8.20 2.20
C VAL A 147 2.31 9.41 1.32
N LEU A 148 2.15 10.61 1.86
CA LEU A 148 2.20 11.82 1.05
C LEU A 148 3.67 11.99 0.70
N TRP A 149 3.97 12.44 -0.52
CA TRP A 149 5.32 12.90 -0.83
C TRP A 149 5.72 13.91 0.25
N ALA A 150 6.74 13.59 1.05
CA ALA A 150 7.06 14.29 2.30
C ALA A 150 7.37 15.80 2.12
N ASP A 151 7.52 16.24 0.88
CA ASP A 151 7.97 17.58 0.49
C ASP A 151 6.96 18.35 -0.37
N GLY A 152 5.68 17.95 -0.40
CA GLY A 152 4.62 18.74 -1.05
C GLY A 152 4.71 18.75 -2.58
N ARG A 153 5.40 17.76 -3.18
CA ARG A 153 5.49 17.56 -4.64
C ARG A 153 4.11 17.50 -5.31
N PRO A 154 4.00 17.94 -6.58
CA PRO A 154 2.74 17.97 -7.31
C PRO A 154 2.13 16.56 -7.44
N ARG A 155 0.79 16.46 -7.43
CA ARG A 155 0.07 15.22 -7.69
C ARG A 155 0.17 14.81 -9.17
N GLY A 156 -0.06 13.54 -9.46
CA GLY A 156 -0.22 13.05 -10.84
C GLY A 156 1.08 12.60 -11.49
N TRP A 157 2.03 12.11 -10.69
CA TRP A 157 3.33 11.70 -11.18
C TRP A 157 3.22 10.61 -12.25
N ARG A 158 3.92 10.84 -13.37
CA ARG A 158 4.19 9.83 -14.39
C ARG A 158 5.31 8.90 -13.89
N VAL A 159 4.96 7.66 -13.61
CA VAL A 159 5.87 6.61 -13.14
C VAL A 159 6.07 5.61 -14.27
N VAL A 160 7.32 5.41 -14.69
CA VAL A 160 7.65 4.54 -15.81
C VAL A 160 8.33 3.28 -15.29
N VAL A 161 7.76 2.13 -15.61
CA VAL A 161 8.25 0.81 -15.22
C VAL A 161 9.10 0.23 -16.34
N GLY A 162 10.36 -0.11 -16.05
CA GLY A 162 11.30 -0.71 -17.00
C GLY A 162 11.04 -2.19 -17.29
N SER A 163 9.77 -2.57 -17.45
CA SER A 163 9.31 -3.89 -17.87
C SER A 163 7.83 -3.85 -18.26
N GLU A 164 7.45 -4.62 -19.27
CA GLU A 164 6.05 -4.87 -19.66
C GLU A 164 5.42 -6.07 -18.92
N ASN A 165 6.16 -6.71 -18.01
CA ASN A 165 5.64 -7.85 -17.25
C ASN A 165 4.44 -7.43 -16.37
N PRO A 166 3.25 -8.05 -16.52
CA PRO A 166 2.06 -7.64 -15.78
C PRO A 166 2.21 -7.66 -14.26
N SER A 167 2.94 -8.63 -13.70
CA SER A 167 3.16 -8.72 -12.24
C SER A 167 3.95 -7.54 -11.68
N LYS A 168 4.89 -6.99 -12.46
CA LYS A 168 5.72 -5.84 -12.08
C LYS A 168 4.92 -4.54 -12.24
N VAL A 169 4.25 -4.38 -13.38
CA VAL A 169 3.44 -3.19 -13.67
C VAL A 169 2.27 -3.05 -12.68
N GLU A 170 1.56 -4.14 -12.39
CA GLU A 170 0.44 -4.11 -11.44
C GLU A 170 0.91 -3.93 -9.99
N ALA A 171 2.08 -4.43 -9.61
CA ALA A 171 2.68 -4.12 -8.30
C ALA A 171 2.96 -2.61 -8.17
N VAL A 172 3.56 -2.00 -9.19
CA VAL A 172 3.80 -0.54 -9.20
C VAL A 172 2.49 0.23 -9.12
N ARG A 173 1.46 -0.15 -9.88
CA ARG A 173 0.13 0.46 -9.81
C ARG A 173 -0.48 0.36 -8.41
N ALA A 174 -0.37 -0.80 -7.78
CA ALA A 174 -0.94 -1.04 -6.46
C ALA A 174 -0.28 -0.20 -5.36
N VAL A 175 1.05 -0.13 -5.38
CA VAL A 175 1.80 0.70 -4.42
C VAL A 175 1.58 2.18 -4.69
N MET A 176 1.71 2.61 -5.95
CA MET A 176 1.54 4.03 -6.29
C MET A 176 0.11 4.52 -6.04
N ALA A 177 -0.92 3.69 -6.22
CA ALA A 177 -2.29 4.05 -5.86
C ALA A 177 -2.49 4.33 -4.35
N GLN A 178 -1.66 3.71 -3.51
CA GLN A 178 -1.63 3.98 -2.07
C GLN A 178 -0.84 5.24 -1.73
N VAL A 179 0.15 5.63 -2.54
CA VAL A 179 0.95 6.87 -2.38
C VAL A 179 0.19 8.07 -2.94
N ASP A 180 -0.18 8.02 -4.22
CA ASP A 180 -0.97 9.03 -4.93
C ASP A 180 -1.78 8.34 -6.05
N PRO A 181 -3.11 8.18 -5.91
CA PRO A 181 -3.93 7.53 -6.93
C PRO A 181 -4.06 8.30 -8.24
N SER A 182 -3.60 9.55 -8.28
CA SER A 182 -3.55 10.30 -9.54
C SER A 182 -2.30 9.98 -10.37
N CYS A 183 -1.35 9.20 -9.83
CA CYS A 183 -0.19 8.72 -10.57
C CYS A 183 -0.58 7.99 -11.85
N ARG A 184 0.17 8.26 -12.92
CA ARG A 184 0.06 7.57 -14.20
C ARG A 184 1.19 6.56 -14.30
N VAL A 185 0.86 5.28 -14.22
CA VAL A 185 1.84 4.19 -14.34
C VAL A 185 1.86 3.65 -15.76
N GLU A 186 3.01 3.82 -16.40
CA GLU A 186 3.29 3.37 -17.77
C GLU A 186 4.41 2.32 -17.75
N ALA A 187 4.41 1.45 -18.75
CA ALA A 187 5.40 0.39 -18.89
C ALA A 187 6.21 0.63 -20.17
N VAL A 188 7.49 0.34 -20.10
CA VAL A 188 8.40 0.32 -21.26
C VAL A 188 9.32 -0.89 -21.14
N GLU A 189 9.38 -1.70 -22.19
CA GLU A 189 10.35 -2.79 -22.21
C GLU A 189 11.76 -2.22 -22.47
N VAL A 190 12.67 -2.50 -21.56
CA VAL A 190 14.07 -2.07 -21.63
C VAL A 190 14.98 -3.24 -21.28
N ASP A 191 16.15 -3.29 -21.92
CA ASP A 191 17.17 -4.27 -21.58
C ASP A 191 17.72 -4.01 -20.16
N SER A 192 18.12 -5.06 -19.43
CA SER A 192 18.69 -4.95 -18.08
C SER A 192 20.20 -4.74 -18.07
N GLY A 193 20.89 -5.02 -19.19
CA GLY A 193 22.34 -4.99 -19.28
C GLY A 193 23.05 -6.09 -18.47
N VAL A 194 22.30 -7.09 -17.99
CA VAL A 194 22.80 -8.27 -17.25
C VAL A 194 22.18 -9.54 -17.85
N PRO A 195 22.73 -10.74 -17.58
CA PRO A 195 22.16 -11.99 -18.08
C PRO A 195 20.68 -12.16 -17.73
N ALA A 196 19.94 -12.92 -18.55
CA ALA A 196 18.51 -13.19 -18.34
C ALA A 196 18.19 -13.83 -16.98
N GLN A 197 19.14 -14.61 -16.45
CA GLN A 197 19.13 -15.13 -15.08
C GLN A 197 20.31 -14.54 -14.30
N PRO A 198 20.14 -13.39 -13.62
CA PRO A 198 21.19 -12.80 -12.79
C PRO A 198 21.57 -13.69 -11.61
N TRP A 199 22.88 -13.73 -11.32
CA TRP A 199 23.46 -14.45 -10.20
C TRP A 199 24.12 -13.49 -9.20
N GLY A 200 23.76 -13.66 -7.94
CA GLY A 200 24.25 -12.86 -6.83
C GLY A 200 23.67 -11.45 -6.79
N GLU A 201 24.02 -10.75 -5.71
CA GLU A 201 23.53 -9.40 -5.45
C GLU A 201 23.96 -8.39 -6.52
N ALA A 202 25.24 -8.46 -6.95
CA ALA A 202 25.82 -7.47 -7.85
C ALA A 202 25.09 -7.38 -9.19
N GLU A 203 24.88 -8.51 -9.87
CA GLU A 203 24.18 -8.57 -11.15
C GLU A 203 22.71 -8.18 -11.00
N THR A 204 22.05 -8.68 -9.96
CA THR A 204 20.62 -8.42 -9.75
C THR A 204 20.36 -6.93 -9.44
N ARG A 205 21.20 -6.29 -8.61
CA ARG A 205 21.14 -4.84 -8.37
C ARG A 205 21.42 -4.04 -9.62
N ALA A 206 22.45 -4.42 -10.39
CA ALA A 206 22.80 -3.73 -11.63
C ALA A 206 21.64 -3.79 -12.65
N GLY A 207 21.02 -4.96 -12.83
CA GLY A 207 19.86 -5.13 -13.70
C GLY A 207 18.68 -4.24 -13.29
N ALA A 208 18.34 -4.22 -12.00
CA ALA A 208 17.26 -3.38 -11.48
C ALA A 208 17.54 -1.89 -11.74
N LEU A 209 18.76 -1.42 -11.43
CA LEU A 209 19.13 -0.02 -11.59
C LEU A 209 19.19 0.41 -13.06
N ASN A 210 19.72 -0.43 -13.95
CA ASN A 210 19.74 -0.20 -15.39
C ASN A 210 18.34 -0.06 -15.96
N ARG A 211 17.42 -0.96 -15.58
CA ARG A 211 16.00 -0.87 -15.97
C ARG A 211 15.36 0.42 -15.48
N ALA A 212 15.60 0.81 -14.22
CA ALA A 212 15.04 2.04 -13.65
C ALA A 212 15.51 3.30 -14.40
N ARG A 213 16.82 3.41 -14.64
CA ARG A 213 17.43 4.54 -15.37
C ARG A 213 16.94 4.62 -16.81
N ARG A 214 16.87 3.49 -17.51
CA ARG A 214 16.36 3.43 -18.90
C ARG A 214 14.87 3.75 -18.98
N ALA A 215 14.09 3.30 -17.99
CA ALA A 215 12.67 3.66 -17.88
C ALA A 215 12.48 5.17 -17.66
N LEU A 216 13.26 5.79 -16.76
CA LEU A 216 13.21 7.24 -16.55
C LEU A 216 13.57 8.01 -17.84
N ALA A 217 14.56 7.52 -18.61
CA ALA A 217 14.96 8.12 -19.87
C ALA A 217 13.85 8.08 -20.96
N ALA A 218 12.86 7.19 -20.84
CA ALA A 218 11.66 7.18 -21.71
C ALA A 218 10.65 8.30 -21.36
N GLY A 219 10.96 9.11 -20.35
CA GLY A 219 10.20 10.29 -19.94
C GLY A 219 9.25 9.97 -18.79
N GLY A 220 9.50 10.58 -17.64
CA GLY A 220 8.68 10.42 -16.44
C GLY A 220 9.25 11.21 -15.28
N HIS A 221 8.55 11.18 -14.15
CA HIS A 221 9.06 11.73 -12.89
C HIS A 221 9.84 10.66 -12.11
N LEU A 222 9.45 9.39 -12.26
CA LEU A 222 10.12 8.24 -11.67
C LEU A 222 10.37 7.15 -12.71
N GLY A 223 11.55 6.55 -12.65
CA GLY A 223 11.86 5.26 -13.25
C GLY A 223 11.88 4.17 -12.18
N VAL A 224 11.16 3.07 -12.44
CA VAL A 224 11.14 1.89 -11.56
C VAL A 224 11.71 0.71 -12.33
N GLY A 225 12.71 0.05 -11.76
CA GLY A 225 13.33 -1.15 -12.30
C GLY A 225 13.26 -2.28 -11.29
N MET A 226 12.89 -3.46 -11.77
CA MET A 226 12.72 -4.65 -10.92
C MET A 226 13.42 -5.83 -11.58
N GLU A 227 14.30 -6.49 -10.85
CA GLU A 227 15.10 -7.62 -11.35
C GLU A 227 15.05 -8.79 -10.37
N GLY A 228 14.78 -9.98 -10.88
CA GLY A 228 14.83 -11.21 -10.10
C GLY A 228 16.20 -11.85 -10.26
N GLY A 229 16.69 -12.51 -9.23
CA GLY A 229 18.01 -13.15 -9.25
C GLY A 229 18.05 -14.41 -8.41
N LEU A 230 19.18 -15.11 -8.50
CA LEU A 230 19.50 -16.27 -7.69
C LEU A 230 20.70 -15.96 -6.79
N GLU A 231 20.65 -16.39 -5.55
CA GLU A 231 21.74 -16.18 -4.60
C GLU A 231 22.03 -17.48 -3.85
N ASP A 232 23.27 -17.96 -3.90
CA ASP A 232 23.71 -19.05 -3.05
C ASP A 232 24.04 -18.50 -1.65
N ARG A 233 23.41 -19.10 -0.64
CA ARG A 233 23.69 -18.81 0.76
C ARG A 233 24.01 -20.11 1.46
N ALA A 234 25.31 -20.33 1.70
CA ALA A 234 25.84 -21.51 2.38
C ALA A 234 25.40 -22.84 1.73
N GLY A 235 25.42 -22.91 0.39
CA GLY A 235 25.07 -24.11 -0.37
C GLY A 235 23.58 -24.32 -0.59
N CYS A 236 22.73 -23.37 -0.15
CA CYS A 236 21.31 -23.35 -0.45
C CYS A 236 21.02 -22.20 -1.43
N LEU A 237 20.40 -22.53 -2.56
CA LEU A 237 20.07 -21.55 -3.58
C LEU A 237 18.73 -20.87 -3.27
N TYR A 238 18.73 -19.54 -3.20
CA TYR A 238 17.55 -18.72 -2.97
C TYR A 238 17.14 -18.00 -4.25
N VAL A 239 15.84 -17.89 -4.48
CA VAL A 239 15.30 -16.85 -5.38
C VAL A 239 15.18 -15.55 -4.59
N THR A 240 15.66 -14.46 -5.19
CA THR A 240 15.65 -13.11 -4.61
C THR A 240 15.24 -12.09 -5.66
N CYS A 241 15.06 -10.84 -5.26
CA CYS A 241 14.83 -9.75 -6.19
C CYS A 241 15.31 -8.41 -5.65
N TRP A 242 15.58 -7.48 -6.56
CA TRP A 242 15.88 -6.08 -6.26
C TRP A 242 14.91 -5.16 -6.98
N CYS A 243 14.48 -4.12 -6.29
CA CYS A 243 13.73 -3.00 -6.87
C CYS A 243 14.57 -1.74 -6.76
N ALA A 244 14.67 -1.00 -7.86
CA ALA A 244 15.33 0.29 -7.96
C ALA A 244 14.29 1.37 -8.30
N VAL A 245 14.40 2.52 -7.65
CA VAL A 245 13.64 3.73 -7.97
C VAL A 245 14.64 4.85 -8.23
N VAL A 246 14.43 5.58 -9.33
CA VAL A 246 15.25 6.75 -9.71
C VAL A 246 14.38 7.91 -10.15
N ASP A 247 14.83 9.16 -9.95
CA ASP A 247 14.13 10.36 -10.44
C ASP A 247 15.02 11.27 -11.30
N ALA A 248 14.40 12.28 -11.91
CA ALA A 248 15.06 13.25 -12.79
C ALA A 248 16.05 14.16 -12.04
N GLU A 249 15.95 14.24 -10.71
CA GLU A 249 16.88 14.99 -9.86
C GLU A 249 18.14 14.15 -9.51
N GLY A 250 18.23 12.92 -10.01
CA GLY A 250 19.38 12.03 -9.81
C GLY A 250 19.34 11.28 -8.47
N ARG A 251 18.21 11.28 -7.76
CA ARG A 251 18.07 10.46 -6.55
C ARG A 251 17.84 9.01 -6.97
N GLU A 252 18.48 8.11 -6.25
CA GLU A 252 18.41 6.68 -6.48
C GLU A 252 18.23 5.93 -5.16
N SER A 253 17.45 4.85 -5.20
CA SER A 253 17.25 3.95 -4.08
C SER A 253 17.10 2.52 -4.59
N LEU A 254 17.60 1.58 -3.80
CA LEU A 254 17.58 0.16 -4.09
C LEU A 254 17.09 -0.57 -2.85
N ALA A 255 16.14 -1.49 -3.00
CA ALA A 255 15.69 -2.36 -1.95
C ALA A 255 15.72 -3.83 -2.37
N LEU A 256 16.18 -4.66 -1.44
CA LEU A 256 16.18 -6.12 -1.52
C LEU A 256 14.79 -6.64 -1.14
N GLY A 257 14.19 -7.48 -1.97
CA GLY A 257 12.98 -8.23 -1.63
C GLY A 257 13.30 -9.46 -0.78
N ALA A 258 12.25 -10.10 -0.25
CA ALA A 258 12.41 -11.34 0.51
C ALA A 258 13.05 -12.44 -0.35
N ALA A 259 13.96 -13.21 0.26
CA ALA A 259 14.59 -14.36 -0.37
C ALA A 259 13.85 -15.65 0.05
N MET A 260 13.60 -16.55 -0.91
CA MET A 260 12.94 -17.83 -0.66
C MET A 260 13.84 -18.99 -1.14
N PRO A 261 14.06 -20.03 -0.33
CA PRO A 261 14.89 -21.16 -0.74
C PRO A 261 14.22 -21.93 -1.89
N LEU A 262 15.01 -22.36 -2.85
CA LEU A 262 14.56 -23.25 -3.91
C LEU A 262 14.67 -24.72 -3.45
N PRO A 263 13.71 -25.59 -3.83
CA PRO A 263 13.86 -27.03 -3.60
C PRO A 263 15.12 -27.57 -4.27
N GLU A 264 15.82 -28.52 -3.64
CA GLU A 264 17.07 -29.09 -4.16
C GLU A 264 16.93 -29.59 -5.61
N ARG A 265 15.81 -30.24 -5.94
CA ARG A 265 15.52 -30.69 -7.32
C ARG A 265 15.47 -29.57 -8.36
N VAL A 266 15.16 -28.34 -7.95
CA VAL A 266 15.15 -27.14 -8.81
C VAL A 266 16.55 -26.54 -8.84
N ALA A 267 17.17 -26.38 -7.68
CA ALA A 267 18.51 -25.82 -7.55
C ALA A 267 19.56 -26.63 -8.34
N ALA A 268 19.46 -27.96 -8.34
CA ALA A 268 20.37 -28.85 -9.07
C ALA A 268 20.31 -28.68 -10.61
N GLN A 269 19.27 -28.03 -11.13
CA GLN A 269 19.13 -27.74 -12.57
C GLN A 269 19.68 -26.35 -12.95
N LEU A 270 20.11 -25.56 -11.96
CA LEU A 270 20.53 -24.17 -12.14
C LEU A 270 22.02 -24.04 -11.83
N SER A 271 22.77 -23.45 -12.76
CA SER A 271 24.14 -23.01 -12.51
C SER A 271 24.49 -21.84 -13.42
N PRO A 272 25.43 -20.96 -13.02
CA PRO A 272 25.91 -19.88 -13.87
C PRO A 272 26.41 -20.36 -15.25
N ALA A 273 27.01 -21.55 -15.31
CA ALA A 273 27.56 -22.11 -16.55
C ALA A 273 26.50 -22.72 -17.49
N SER A 274 25.37 -23.20 -16.95
CA SER A 274 24.33 -23.88 -17.76
C SER A 274 23.51 -22.94 -18.63
N GLY A 275 23.46 -21.65 -18.30
CA GLY A 275 22.52 -20.69 -18.90
C GLY A 275 21.04 -21.01 -18.64
N ALA A 276 20.73 -22.00 -17.78
CA ALA A 276 19.37 -22.37 -17.47
C ALA A 276 18.66 -21.26 -16.68
N GLU A 277 17.40 -21.00 -17.03
CA GLU A 277 16.55 -20.03 -16.35
C GLU A 277 15.58 -20.72 -15.39
N LEU A 278 15.24 -20.05 -14.29
CA LEU A 278 14.31 -20.57 -13.30
C LEU A 278 12.89 -20.73 -13.87
N ALA A 279 12.43 -19.79 -14.71
CA ALA A 279 11.04 -19.75 -15.16
C ALA A 279 10.60 -21.02 -15.96
N PRO A 280 11.37 -21.51 -16.95
CA PRO A 280 11.06 -22.78 -17.62
C PRO A 280 10.99 -24.00 -16.68
N ILE A 281 11.86 -24.05 -15.66
CA ILE A 281 11.87 -25.15 -14.68
C ILE A 281 10.59 -25.12 -13.83
N ILE A 282 10.16 -23.94 -13.41
CA ILE A 282 8.90 -23.75 -12.67
C ILE A 282 7.68 -24.09 -13.53
N ASP A 283 7.68 -23.73 -14.82
CA ASP A 283 6.61 -24.10 -15.75
C ASP A 283 6.48 -25.62 -15.91
N SER A 284 7.61 -26.31 -16.04
CA SER A 284 7.68 -27.77 -16.09
C SER A 284 7.10 -28.41 -14.82
N LEU A 285 7.47 -27.90 -13.64
CA LEU A 285 6.97 -28.39 -12.35
C LEU A 285 5.48 -28.12 -12.12
N ALA A 286 4.97 -27.00 -12.64
CA ALA A 286 3.55 -26.67 -12.54
C ALA A 286 2.69 -27.47 -13.53
N GLY A 287 3.29 -28.17 -14.49
CA GLY A 287 2.58 -28.87 -15.57
C GLY A 287 1.73 -27.94 -16.45
N ARG A 288 2.00 -26.63 -16.42
CA ARG A 288 1.23 -25.58 -17.11
C ARG A 288 2.18 -24.48 -17.60
N PRO A 289 2.32 -24.29 -18.93
CA PRO A 289 3.14 -23.22 -19.49
C PRO A 289 2.69 -21.84 -19.02
N GLY A 290 3.63 -20.93 -18.77
CA GLY A 290 3.35 -19.55 -18.38
C GLY A 290 3.05 -19.33 -16.88
N THR A 291 3.05 -20.39 -16.06
CA THR A 291 2.87 -20.30 -14.60
C THR A 291 3.99 -19.49 -13.95
N GLY A 292 5.24 -19.62 -14.41
CA GLY A 292 6.39 -18.84 -13.98
C GLY A 292 6.28 -17.35 -14.31
N LYS A 293 5.51 -16.98 -15.33
CA LYS A 293 5.25 -15.57 -15.69
C LYS A 293 4.11 -14.96 -14.89
N VAL A 294 3.04 -15.72 -14.60
CA VAL A 294 1.83 -15.22 -13.91
C VAL A 294 1.92 -15.40 -12.40
N TYR A 295 2.25 -16.61 -11.93
CA TYR A 295 2.30 -17.00 -10.51
C TYR A 295 3.73 -16.90 -9.94
N GLY A 296 4.74 -17.19 -10.76
CA GLY A 296 6.15 -17.21 -10.38
C GLY A 296 6.53 -18.39 -9.49
N ALA A 297 7.84 -18.57 -9.26
CA ALA A 297 8.36 -19.57 -8.32
C ALA A 297 7.74 -19.40 -6.92
N ILE A 298 7.60 -18.15 -6.46
CA ILE A 298 7.02 -17.78 -5.17
C ILE A 298 5.58 -18.31 -5.05
N GLY A 299 4.73 -18.04 -6.03
CA GLY A 299 3.34 -18.48 -6.00
C GLY A 299 3.21 -20.01 -5.96
N LEU A 300 3.98 -20.71 -6.78
CA LEU A 300 3.94 -22.16 -6.83
C LEU A 300 4.43 -22.78 -5.52
N LEU A 301 5.60 -22.36 -5.03
CA LEU A 301 6.27 -23.00 -3.90
C LEU A 301 5.66 -22.64 -2.54
N THR A 302 4.95 -21.52 -2.45
CA THR A 302 4.20 -21.14 -1.24
C THR A 302 2.76 -21.65 -1.24
N GLY A 303 2.34 -22.42 -2.26
CA GLY A 303 0.96 -22.89 -2.39
C GLY A 303 -0.06 -21.76 -2.50
N GLY A 304 0.34 -20.60 -3.01
CA GLY A 304 -0.52 -19.42 -3.17
C GLY A 304 -0.67 -18.54 -1.94
N LEU A 305 0.05 -18.79 -0.83
CA LEU A 305 0.06 -17.88 0.34
C LEU A 305 0.63 -16.49 0.01
N ARG A 306 1.56 -16.45 -0.94
CA ARG A 306 2.13 -15.25 -1.55
C ARG A 306 2.28 -15.49 -3.04
N ASP A 307 2.30 -14.42 -3.82
CA ASP A 307 2.59 -14.49 -5.25
C ASP A 307 3.75 -13.56 -5.63
N ARG A 308 4.12 -13.60 -6.91
CA ARG A 308 5.18 -12.76 -7.47
C ARG A 308 4.88 -11.26 -7.34
N ARG A 309 3.62 -10.84 -7.42
CA ARG A 309 3.22 -9.44 -7.35
C ARG A 309 3.48 -8.87 -5.95
N HIS A 310 3.07 -9.58 -4.89
CA HIS A 310 3.30 -9.13 -3.51
C HIS A 310 4.79 -8.94 -3.19
N ALA A 311 5.65 -9.83 -3.69
CA ALA A 311 7.10 -9.68 -3.51
C ALA A 311 7.64 -8.38 -4.14
N TRP A 312 7.08 -7.96 -5.29
CA TRP A 312 7.41 -6.68 -5.91
C TRP A 312 6.82 -5.48 -5.17
N GLU A 313 5.59 -5.61 -4.64
CA GLU A 313 4.96 -4.55 -3.85
C GLU A 313 5.79 -4.23 -2.60
N ASP A 314 6.25 -5.24 -1.87
CA ASP A 314 7.11 -5.08 -0.70
C ASP A 314 8.45 -4.40 -1.07
N ALA A 315 9.16 -4.92 -2.08
CA ALA A 315 10.44 -4.37 -2.52
C ALA A 315 10.31 -2.92 -3.00
N LEU A 316 9.24 -2.58 -3.71
CA LEU A 316 8.98 -1.22 -4.17
C LEU A 316 8.66 -0.26 -3.02
N ALA A 317 7.83 -0.69 -2.06
CA ALA A 317 7.50 0.11 -0.89
C ALA A 317 8.77 0.51 -0.11
N TYR A 318 9.71 -0.43 0.02
CA TYR A 318 11.01 -0.17 0.65
C TYR A 318 11.88 0.76 -0.21
N ALA A 319 11.94 0.55 -1.53
CA ALA A 319 12.74 1.39 -2.42
C ALA A 319 12.23 2.85 -2.46
N LEU A 320 10.93 3.07 -2.28
CA LEU A 320 10.32 4.41 -2.27
C LEU A 320 10.55 5.19 -0.97
N ALA A 321 11.03 4.57 0.11
CA ALA A 321 11.18 5.22 1.41
C ALA A 321 11.87 6.60 1.36
N PRO A 322 12.95 6.83 0.58
CA PRO A 322 13.59 8.16 0.48
C PRO A 322 12.70 9.25 -0.12
N TRP A 323 11.71 8.91 -0.96
CA TRP A 323 10.74 9.89 -1.47
C TRP A 323 9.59 10.10 -0.48
N LEU A 324 9.15 9.01 0.15
CA LEU A 324 8.04 9.01 1.08
C LEU A 324 8.37 9.69 2.40
N ARG A 325 9.65 9.69 2.80
CA ARG A 325 10.18 10.28 4.03
C ARG A 325 11.42 11.12 3.75
N ALA A 326 11.35 12.00 2.74
CA ALA A 326 12.45 12.90 2.39
C ALA A 326 12.94 13.74 3.61
N ASP A 327 12.05 14.00 4.57
CA ASP A 327 12.35 14.61 5.87
C ASP A 327 13.40 13.83 6.68
N LEU A 328 13.44 12.50 6.56
CA LEU A 328 14.36 11.62 7.30
C LEU A 328 15.61 11.24 6.52
N TYR A 329 15.55 11.19 5.19
CA TYR A 329 16.66 10.72 4.35
C TYR A 329 17.59 11.86 3.90
N GLY A 330 17.21 13.13 4.10
CA GLY A 330 18.00 14.29 3.68
C GLY A 330 17.95 14.52 2.16
N ALA A 331 18.35 15.72 1.72
CA ALA A 331 18.28 16.13 0.30
C ALA A 331 19.29 15.42 -0.62
N GLY A 332 20.22 14.62 -0.08
CA GLY A 332 21.19 13.82 -0.83
C GLY A 332 20.87 12.34 -0.66
N GLY A 333 20.25 11.74 -1.68
CA GLY A 333 20.00 10.30 -1.72
C GLY A 333 21.28 9.51 -1.48
N THR A 334 21.14 8.33 -0.88
CA THR A 334 22.23 7.37 -0.60
C THR A 334 22.82 6.82 -1.90
N GLY A 335 23.62 7.63 -2.61
CA GLY A 335 24.48 7.22 -3.71
C GLY A 335 25.86 6.87 -3.16
N GLY A 336 26.28 5.62 -3.37
CA GLY A 336 27.53 5.08 -2.84
C GLY A 336 28.79 5.81 -3.34
N GLY A 337 29.82 5.80 -2.48
CA GLY A 337 31.21 6.00 -2.88
C GLY A 337 32.04 4.76 -2.50
N PRO A 338 32.87 4.21 -3.42
CA PRO A 338 33.88 3.19 -3.12
C PRO A 338 35.12 3.85 -2.47
N GLY A 339 35.99 3.01 -1.89
CA GLY A 339 37.01 3.39 -0.90
C GLY A 339 38.09 4.41 -1.28
N GLY A 340 38.77 4.90 -0.25
CA GLY A 340 40.09 5.53 -0.29
C GLY A 340 40.99 4.92 0.80
N PRO A 341 42.24 4.53 0.49
CA PRO A 341 43.12 3.78 1.39
C PRO A 341 43.95 4.69 2.32
N GLY A 342 44.26 4.16 3.51
CA GLY A 342 45.45 4.52 4.30
C GLY A 342 45.44 5.87 5.02
N ASP A 343 45.65 5.85 6.34
CA ASP A 343 47.02 6.02 6.80
C ASP A 343 47.24 5.30 8.14
N ARG A 344 48.39 4.65 8.25
CA ARG A 344 48.93 4.17 9.51
C ARG A 344 49.82 5.28 10.05
N SER A 345 49.52 5.77 11.23
CA SER A 345 50.50 6.37 12.14
C SER A 345 50.04 6.12 13.57
#